data_AF-A0A953FL33-F1
#
_entry.id   AF-A0A953FL33-F1
#
_cell.length_a   1.000
_cell.length_b   1.000
_cell.length_c   1.000
_cell.angle_alpha   90.00
_cell.angle_beta   90.00
_cell.angle_gamma   90.00
#
_symmetry.space_group_name_H-M   'P 1'
#
loop_
_entity.id
_entity.type
_entity.pdbx_description
1 polymer ?
#
loop_
_entity_poly.entity_id
_entity_poly.type
_entity_poly.pdbx_seq_one_letter_code
_entity_poly.pdbx_strand_id
1 'polypeptide(L)'
;RNDWKFRTKSILHLYAPGEKFILPLFRYDAGQMDYRKVLSMPYDSVFWTNAPSLVRTDRQQRDETLFAQEGLLLGTREMDPMDTGRSGFFESNYAFWSADKRIRLKNMLDSAAAAPRPATAESATATADQLNLVVQLYLNVDRTPEGYRSFSATVFDGFNSWCHLPDKQRSDVLLNIYFDLCEVERRRMQVALEAPGLSLDRIRAIHAEAETAMERNTSAFLKDTHYGADQQAMKHWNDLVRRELGVDNFKIF
;
A
#
# COMPACT_ATOMS: atom_id res chain seq x y z
N ARG A 1 -37.67 -23.44 -2.27
CA ARG A 1 -36.33 -22.92 -1.93
C ARG A 1 -35.35 -23.84 -2.64
N ASN A 2 -34.70 -23.39 -3.71
CA ASN A 2 -33.75 -24.23 -4.44
C ASN A 2 -32.42 -24.22 -3.69
N ASP A 3 -32.08 -25.35 -3.05
CA ASP A 3 -30.79 -25.57 -2.41
C ASP A 3 -29.75 -25.86 -3.49
N TRP A 4 -29.13 -24.80 -4.01
CA TRP A 4 -27.97 -24.94 -4.88
C TRP A 4 -26.77 -25.45 -4.07
N LYS A 5 -26.32 -26.68 -4.37
CA LYS A 5 -25.09 -27.24 -3.81
C LYS A 5 -23.97 -27.09 -4.83
N PHE A 6 -23.00 -26.23 -4.50
CA PHE A 6 -21.77 -26.10 -5.29
C PHE A 6 -20.74 -27.11 -4.79
N ARG A 7 -20.16 -27.86 -5.72
CA ARG A 7 -19.10 -28.83 -5.43
C ARG A 7 -17.90 -28.49 -6.30
N THR A 8 -16.86 -27.94 -5.68
CA THR A 8 -15.61 -27.61 -6.36
C THR A 8 -14.61 -28.74 -6.13
N LYS A 9 -13.96 -29.19 -7.20
CA LYS A 9 -12.75 -30.02 -7.13
C LYS A 9 -11.62 -29.17 -7.65
N SER A 10 -10.64 -28.88 -6.80
CA SER A 10 -9.46 -28.10 -7.15
C SER A 10 -8.25 -29.02 -7.16
N ILE A 11 -7.37 -28.85 -8.14
CA ILE A 11 -6.03 -29.45 -8.14
C ILE A 11 -5.07 -28.35 -7.71
N LEU A 12 -4.45 -28.52 -6.56
CA LEU A 12 -3.43 -27.60 -6.08
C LEU A 12 -2.09 -28.00 -6.70
N HIS A 13 -1.63 -27.26 -7.71
CA HIS A 13 -0.28 -27.42 -8.22
C HIS A 13 0.67 -26.58 -7.37
N LEU A 14 1.54 -27.25 -6.62
CA LEU A 14 2.69 -26.60 -6.01
C LEU A 14 3.69 -26.30 -7.13
N TYR A 15 3.85 -25.03 -7.50
CA TYR A 15 4.91 -24.63 -8.42
C TYR A 15 6.26 -24.92 -7.75
N ALA A 16 7.04 -25.80 -8.38
CA ALA A 16 8.41 -26.17 -8.03
C ALA A 16 8.62 -26.76 -6.61
N PRO A 17 8.22 -28.02 -6.37
CA PRO A 17 8.53 -28.73 -5.14
C PRO A 17 10.06 -28.81 -4.94
N GLY A 18 10.58 -28.11 -3.93
CA GLY A 18 12.01 -28.09 -3.60
C GLY A 18 12.75 -26.79 -3.96
N GLU A 19 12.16 -25.91 -4.78
CA GLU A 19 12.67 -24.55 -4.95
C GLU A 19 12.10 -23.63 -3.88
N LYS A 20 12.95 -22.79 -3.29
CA LYS A 20 12.50 -21.79 -2.31
C LYS A 20 11.84 -20.65 -3.05
N PHE A 21 10.51 -20.58 -2.99
CA PHE A 21 9.78 -19.36 -3.34
C PHE A 21 10.34 -18.18 -2.54
N ILE A 22 10.55 -17.04 -3.21
CA ILE A 22 10.99 -15.82 -2.54
C ILE A 22 9.75 -15.14 -2.00
N LEU A 23 9.58 -15.15 -0.69
CA LEU A 23 8.47 -14.43 -0.07
C LEU A 23 8.63 -12.92 -0.33
N PRO A 24 7.53 -12.19 -0.58
CA PRO A 24 7.55 -10.75 -0.65
C PRO A 24 8.14 -10.15 0.64
N LEU A 25 8.92 -9.09 0.48
CA LEU A 25 9.45 -8.31 1.58
C LEU A 25 8.33 -7.36 2.02
N PHE A 26 7.53 -7.84 2.97
CA PHE A 26 6.40 -7.12 3.54
C PHE A 26 6.04 -7.70 4.91
N ARG A 27 5.72 -6.86 5.89
CA ARG A 27 5.28 -7.31 7.20
C ARG A 27 3.75 -7.36 7.23
N TYR A 28 3.23 -8.57 7.29
CA TYR A 28 1.81 -8.83 7.51
C TYR A 28 1.49 -8.84 9.01
N ASP A 29 0.30 -8.40 9.37
CA ASP A 29 -0.26 -8.69 10.70
C ASP A 29 -0.45 -10.21 10.84
N ALA A 30 0.27 -10.80 11.80
CA ALA A 30 0.28 -12.24 12.07
C ALA A 30 -1.10 -12.75 12.50
N GLY A 31 -1.93 -11.91 13.12
CA GLY A 31 -3.28 -12.25 13.57
C GLY A 31 -4.33 -12.31 12.45
N GLN A 32 -4.01 -11.85 11.24
CA GLN A 32 -4.95 -11.86 10.12
C GLN A 32 -5.05 -13.25 9.46
N MET A 33 -6.24 -13.56 8.96
CA MET A 33 -6.47 -14.74 8.13
C MET A 33 -5.69 -14.64 6.82
N ASP A 34 -5.15 -15.75 6.31
CA ASP A 34 -4.34 -15.77 5.10
C ASP A 34 -5.09 -15.22 3.88
N TYR A 35 -6.40 -15.42 3.79
CA TYR A 35 -7.24 -14.81 2.76
C TYR A 35 -7.12 -13.28 2.73
N ARG A 36 -7.08 -12.62 3.89
CA ARG A 36 -6.90 -11.16 3.97
C ARG A 36 -5.49 -10.72 3.59
N LYS A 37 -4.48 -11.52 3.96
CA LYS A 37 -3.07 -11.27 3.57
C LYS A 37 -2.87 -11.34 2.06
N VAL A 38 -3.59 -12.24 1.39
CA VAL A 38 -3.58 -12.33 -0.09
C VAL A 38 -4.26 -11.12 -0.72
N LEU A 39 -5.40 -10.68 -0.18
CA LEU A 39 -6.12 -9.49 -0.68
C LEU A 39 -5.42 -8.16 -0.37
N SER A 40 -4.40 -8.15 0.49
CA SER A 40 -3.60 -6.95 0.76
C SER A 40 -2.37 -6.82 -0.14
N MET A 41 -2.14 -7.76 -1.06
CA MET A 41 -1.00 -7.68 -1.97
C MET A 41 -1.36 -6.83 -3.20
N PRO A 42 -0.45 -5.95 -3.65
CA PRO A 42 -0.66 -5.17 -4.87
C PRO A 42 -0.70 -6.10 -6.10
N TYR A 43 -1.49 -5.72 -7.10
CA TYR A 43 -1.65 -6.50 -8.32
C TYR A 43 -0.45 -6.35 -9.26
N ASP A 44 0.32 -7.42 -9.41
CA ASP A 44 1.43 -7.48 -10.36
C ASP A 44 0.98 -8.06 -11.71
N SER A 45 0.49 -7.19 -12.61
CA SER A 45 -0.01 -7.60 -13.93
C SER A 45 1.04 -8.30 -14.79
N VAL A 46 2.31 -7.90 -14.67
CA VAL A 46 3.41 -8.46 -15.46
C VAL A 46 3.77 -9.85 -14.95
N PHE A 47 3.72 -10.09 -13.63
CA PHE A 47 3.81 -11.45 -13.09
C PHE A 47 2.69 -12.33 -13.66
N TRP A 48 1.43 -11.91 -13.56
CA TRP A 48 0.30 -12.72 -14.00
C TRP A 48 0.27 -12.99 -15.51
N THR A 49 0.79 -12.05 -16.31
CA THR A 49 0.90 -12.23 -17.77
C THR A 49 1.99 -13.22 -18.16
N ASN A 50 3.09 -13.27 -17.40
CA ASN A 50 4.27 -14.08 -17.73
C ASN A 50 4.39 -15.35 -16.87
N ALA A 51 3.53 -15.51 -15.86
CA ALA A 51 3.46 -16.71 -15.05
C ALA A 51 3.20 -17.91 -15.96
N PRO A 52 3.94 -19.02 -15.82
CA PRO A 52 3.72 -20.18 -16.66
C PRO A 52 2.28 -20.64 -16.49
N SER A 53 1.42 -20.44 -17.49
CA SER A 53 0.02 -20.83 -17.36
C SER A 53 -0.09 -22.34 -17.42
N LEU A 54 -0.85 -22.95 -16.50
CA LEU A 54 -1.38 -24.28 -16.74
C LEU A 54 -2.15 -24.26 -18.07
N VAL A 55 -2.02 -25.31 -18.89
CA VAL A 55 -2.87 -25.47 -20.07
C VAL A 55 -4.32 -25.44 -19.59
N ARG A 56 -5.04 -24.39 -19.98
CA ARG A 56 -6.42 -24.18 -19.56
C ARG A 56 -7.33 -25.13 -20.31
N THR A 57 -8.32 -25.67 -19.60
CA THR A 57 -9.44 -26.34 -20.26
C THR A 57 -10.34 -25.32 -20.97
N ASP A 58 -11.07 -25.75 -22.00
CA ASP A 58 -12.04 -24.88 -22.70
C ASP A 58 -13.06 -24.24 -21.73
N ARG A 59 -13.41 -24.95 -20.66
CA ARG A 59 -14.30 -24.44 -19.62
C ARG A 59 -13.65 -23.27 -18.87
N GLN A 60 -12.40 -23.42 -18.42
CA GLN A 60 -11.68 -22.34 -17.74
C GLN A 60 -11.49 -21.12 -18.65
N GLN A 61 -11.24 -21.34 -19.94
CA GLN A 61 -11.13 -20.25 -20.91
C GLN A 61 -12.45 -19.47 -21.06
N ARG A 62 -13.59 -20.18 -21.11
CA ARG A 62 -14.94 -19.56 -21.12
C ARG A 62 -15.25 -18.82 -19.83
N ASP A 63 -14.95 -19.43 -18.68
CA ASP A 63 -15.19 -18.84 -17.37
C ASP A 63 -14.34 -17.57 -17.17
N GLU A 64 -13.07 -17.57 -17.61
CA GLU A 64 -12.22 -16.37 -17.63
C GLU A 64 -12.73 -15.30 -18.60
N THR A 65 -13.20 -15.67 -19.79
CA THR A 65 -13.75 -14.70 -20.76
C THR A 65 -15.01 -14.04 -20.21
N LEU A 66 -15.88 -14.82 -19.58
CA LEU A 66 -17.07 -14.32 -18.90
C LEU A 66 -16.68 -13.42 -17.73
N PHE A 67 -15.72 -13.81 -16.91
CA PHE A 67 -15.24 -13.00 -15.80
C PHE A 67 -14.52 -11.71 -16.26
N ALA A 68 -13.81 -11.73 -17.39
CA ALA A 68 -13.21 -10.53 -17.95
C ALA A 68 -14.25 -9.53 -18.47
N GLN A 69 -15.43 -10.01 -18.90
CA GLN A 69 -16.52 -9.17 -19.42
C GLN A 69 -17.48 -8.71 -18.31
N GLU A 70 -17.80 -9.59 -17.36
CA GLU A 70 -18.87 -9.39 -16.36
C GLU A 70 -18.38 -9.48 -14.90
N GLY A 71 -17.15 -9.94 -14.69
CA GLY A 71 -16.60 -10.19 -13.36
C GLY A 71 -16.13 -8.94 -12.64
N LEU A 72 -16.06 -9.04 -11.32
CA LEU A 72 -15.55 -8.00 -10.43
C LEU A 72 -14.28 -8.50 -9.72
N LEU A 73 -13.16 -7.83 -9.92
CA LEU A 73 -11.90 -8.11 -9.21
C LEU A 73 -11.98 -7.60 -7.76
N LEU A 74 -12.16 -8.52 -6.82
CA LEU A 74 -12.42 -8.21 -5.40
C LEU A 74 -11.16 -7.88 -4.57
N GLY A 75 -9.95 -8.16 -5.06
CA GLY A 75 -8.69 -8.00 -4.31
C GLY A 75 -7.77 -6.90 -4.79
N THR A 76 -8.10 -6.21 -5.88
CA THR A 76 -7.26 -5.19 -6.51
C THR A 76 -7.97 -3.85 -6.60
N ARG A 77 -9.08 -3.72 -5.87
CA ARG A 77 -9.86 -2.49 -5.88
C ARG A 77 -9.00 -1.42 -5.21
N GLU A 78 -8.53 -0.48 -6.01
CA GLU A 78 -7.97 0.77 -5.51
C GLU A 78 -8.98 1.33 -4.50
N MET A 79 -8.52 1.57 -3.28
CA MET A 79 -9.32 2.20 -2.23
C MET A 79 -10.06 3.39 -2.85
N ASP A 80 -11.39 3.43 -2.75
CA ASP A 80 -12.17 4.58 -3.17
C ASP A 80 -12.40 5.46 -1.92
N PRO A 81 -11.57 6.49 -1.70
CA PRO A 81 -11.74 7.40 -0.58
C PRO A 81 -13.03 8.25 -0.65
N MET A 82 -13.85 8.12 -1.70
CA MET A 82 -15.13 8.80 -1.82
C MET A 82 -16.33 7.89 -1.54
N ASP A 83 -16.15 6.57 -1.42
CA ASP A 83 -17.27 5.65 -1.19
C ASP A 83 -17.73 5.74 0.27
N THR A 84 -18.80 6.50 0.51
CA THR A 84 -19.47 6.62 1.81
C THR A 84 -20.35 5.41 2.14
N GLY A 85 -20.32 4.35 1.32
CA GLY A 85 -21.04 3.12 1.56
C GLY A 85 -20.42 2.31 2.71
N ARG A 86 -21.20 2.09 3.77
CA ARG A 86 -20.91 1.12 4.86
C ARG A 86 -20.97 -0.35 4.36
N SER A 87 -20.24 -0.68 3.31
CA SER A 87 -20.14 -2.01 2.71
C SER A 87 -18.68 -2.22 2.27
N GLY A 88 -17.72 -2.34 3.17
CA GLY A 88 -17.75 -3.14 4.39
C GLY A 88 -17.60 -4.65 4.13
N PHE A 89 -17.30 -5.08 2.90
CA PHE A 89 -17.11 -6.51 2.61
C PHE A 89 -15.82 -6.76 1.83
N PHE A 90 -14.78 -7.08 2.61
CA PHE A 90 -13.39 -7.42 2.25
C PHE A 90 -12.35 -6.28 2.25
N GLU A 91 -12.57 -5.24 3.06
CA GLU A 91 -11.58 -4.18 3.30
C GLU A 91 -10.32 -4.76 3.94
N SER A 92 -9.25 -4.95 3.15
CA SER A 92 -7.91 -4.86 3.70
C SER A 92 -7.74 -3.40 4.12
N ASN A 93 -7.36 -3.12 5.37
CA ASN A 93 -7.03 -1.74 5.77
C ASN A 93 -5.69 -1.28 5.13
N TYR A 94 -5.20 -1.99 4.11
CA TYR A 94 -4.02 -1.60 3.38
C TYR A 94 -4.43 -0.75 2.17
N ALA A 95 -3.92 0.48 2.10
CA ALA A 95 -4.13 1.36 0.94
C ALA A 95 -2.85 1.45 0.11
N PHE A 96 -2.97 1.45 -1.21
CA PHE A 96 -1.83 1.67 -2.09
C PHE A 96 -1.71 3.16 -2.46
N TRP A 97 -0.49 3.64 -2.65
CA TRP A 97 -0.25 4.98 -3.15
C TRP A 97 -0.84 5.17 -4.55
N SER A 98 -1.47 6.33 -4.77
CA SER A 98 -2.02 6.74 -6.06
C SER A 98 -1.77 8.23 -6.31
N ALA A 99 -1.44 8.56 -7.55
CA ALA A 99 -1.31 9.94 -7.99
C ALA A 99 -2.67 10.68 -8.01
N ASP A 100 -3.76 9.94 -8.23
CA ASP A 100 -5.07 10.53 -8.47
C ASP A 100 -6.00 10.36 -7.28
N LYS A 101 -5.82 9.31 -6.48
CA LYS A 101 -6.65 8.98 -5.33
C LYS A 101 -5.92 9.34 -4.04
N ARG A 102 -6.44 10.36 -3.35
CA ARG A 102 -5.82 10.92 -2.15
C ARG A 102 -6.50 10.47 -0.88
N ILE A 103 -5.68 10.26 0.15
CA ILE A 103 -6.13 9.85 1.47
C ILE A 103 -6.87 11.02 2.10
N ARG A 104 -8.04 10.76 2.70
CA ARG A 104 -8.76 11.73 3.54
C ARG A 104 -8.90 11.19 4.94
N LEU A 105 -8.73 12.05 5.95
CA LEU A 105 -8.81 11.65 7.35
C LEU A 105 -10.16 11.04 7.72
N LYS A 106 -11.27 11.52 7.14
CA LYS A 106 -12.61 10.96 7.34
C LYS A 106 -12.70 9.46 7.02
N ASN A 107 -11.80 8.93 6.17
CA ASN A 107 -11.78 7.54 5.74
C ASN A 107 -10.84 6.67 6.57
N MET A 108 -10.05 7.27 7.47
CA MET A 108 -9.14 6.56 8.41
C MET A 108 -9.84 6.17 9.72
N LEU A 109 -11.03 6.71 9.96
CA LEU A 109 -11.75 6.60 11.23
C LEU A 109 -12.66 5.39 11.23
N ASP A 110 -12.14 4.27 11.76
CA ASP A 110 -12.88 3.32 12.61
C ASP A 110 -11.97 2.29 13.30
N SER A 111 -10.65 2.32 13.07
CA SER A 111 -9.70 1.42 13.74
C SER A 111 -8.98 2.12 14.89
N ALA A 112 -9.56 2.10 16.10
CA ALA A 112 -8.85 1.95 17.37
C ALA A 112 -9.80 2.07 18.57
N ALA A 113 -10.06 0.93 19.21
CA ALA A 113 -10.81 0.80 20.47
C ALA A 113 -10.10 1.42 21.71
N ALA A 114 -9.08 2.26 21.53
CA ALA A 114 -8.26 2.80 22.61
C ALA A 114 -7.59 4.15 22.29
N ALA A 115 -8.24 5.02 21.51
CA ALA A 115 -7.73 6.34 21.20
C ALA A 115 -7.81 7.30 22.41
N PRO A 116 -6.77 8.11 22.69
CA PRO A 116 -6.86 9.26 23.59
C PRO A 116 -7.91 10.27 23.10
N ARG A 117 -8.54 10.97 24.04
CA ARG A 117 -9.64 11.92 23.77
C ARG A 117 -9.19 12.98 22.74
N PRO A 118 -10.00 13.28 21.70
CA PRO A 118 -9.65 14.30 20.71
C PRO A 118 -9.40 15.64 21.39
N ALA A 119 -8.35 16.35 20.95
CA ALA A 119 -8.04 17.68 21.48
C ALA A 119 -9.17 18.64 21.12
N THR A 120 -9.83 19.18 22.14
CA THR A 120 -11.01 20.06 22.00
C THR A 120 -10.66 21.54 21.84
N ALA A 121 -9.39 21.91 21.69
CA ALA A 121 -8.95 23.31 21.65
C ALA A 121 -8.25 23.66 20.34
N GLU A 122 -8.65 24.78 19.73
CA GLU A 122 -8.09 25.34 18.49
C GLU A 122 -6.59 25.69 18.60
N SER A 123 -6.04 25.72 19.81
CA SER A 123 -4.65 26.06 20.11
C SER A 123 -3.79 24.91 20.62
N ALA A 124 -4.32 23.68 20.68
CA ALA A 124 -3.52 22.53 21.08
C ALA A 124 -2.48 22.23 19.98
N THR A 125 -1.20 22.43 20.28
CA THR A 125 -0.10 21.99 19.44
C THR A 125 -0.25 20.49 19.21
N ALA A 126 -0.32 20.09 17.93
CA ALA A 126 -0.36 18.69 17.57
C ALA A 126 0.88 18.00 18.13
N THR A 127 0.69 16.97 18.98
CA THR A 127 1.80 16.23 19.59
C THR A 127 2.00 14.89 18.89
N ALA A 128 3.19 14.31 19.07
CA ALA A 128 3.53 12.97 18.58
C ALA A 128 2.48 11.92 18.98
N ASP A 129 1.83 12.09 20.12
CA ASP A 129 0.83 11.17 20.65
C ASP A 129 -0.48 11.13 19.85
N GLN A 130 -0.70 12.10 18.96
CA GLN A 130 -1.93 12.24 18.17
C GLN A 130 -1.82 11.64 16.77
N LEU A 131 -0.65 11.15 16.36
CA LEU A 131 -0.43 10.68 15.01
C LEU A 131 0.57 9.51 14.99
N ASN A 132 0.12 8.37 14.49
CA ASN A 132 0.98 7.27 14.10
C ASN A 132 0.59 6.81 12.70
N LEU A 133 1.53 6.90 11.76
CA LEU A 133 1.32 6.47 10.39
C LEU A 133 2.31 5.35 10.10
N VAL A 134 1.80 4.23 9.66
CA VAL A 134 2.58 3.06 9.28
C VAL A 134 2.46 2.90 7.78
N VAL A 135 3.59 3.06 7.10
CA VAL A 135 3.75 2.83 5.66
C VAL A 135 4.88 1.84 5.47
N GLN A 136 4.73 0.94 4.51
CA GLN A 136 5.73 -0.05 4.14
C GLN A 136 5.98 0.01 2.64
N LEU A 137 7.23 -0.26 2.23
CA LEU A 137 7.59 -0.45 0.83
C LEU A 137 7.42 -1.94 0.51
N TYR A 138 6.30 -2.32 -0.08
CA TYR A 138 6.13 -3.69 -0.56
C TYR A 138 7.13 -3.98 -1.68
N LEU A 139 7.77 -5.15 -1.63
CA LEU A 139 8.64 -5.63 -2.71
C LEU A 139 8.41 -7.12 -2.95
N ASN A 140 7.93 -7.46 -4.13
CA ASN A 140 7.95 -8.81 -4.69
C ASN A 140 9.19 -9.00 -5.58
N VAL A 141 9.76 -10.20 -5.56
CA VAL A 141 10.94 -10.56 -6.35
C VAL A 141 10.74 -11.91 -6.99
N ASP A 142 10.75 -11.92 -8.32
CA ASP A 142 10.61 -13.14 -9.11
C ASP A 142 11.95 -13.50 -9.75
N ARG A 143 12.26 -14.79 -9.83
CA ARG A 143 13.41 -15.27 -10.59
C ARG A 143 13.06 -15.34 -12.07
N THR A 144 13.93 -14.80 -12.91
CA THR A 144 13.82 -14.86 -14.38
C THR A 144 15.07 -15.53 -14.96
N PRO A 145 15.06 -15.94 -16.25
CA PRO A 145 16.28 -16.42 -16.92
C PRO A 145 17.42 -15.40 -16.93
N GLU A 146 17.09 -14.10 -16.87
CA GLU A 146 18.04 -12.98 -16.92
C GLU A 146 18.50 -12.52 -15.53
N GLY A 147 17.93 -13.07 -14.45
CA GLY A 147 18.27 -12.71 -13.08
C GLY A 147 17.04 -12.62 -12.19
N TYR A 148 16.80 -11.42 -11.64
CA TYR A 148 15.64 -11.14 -10.79
C TYR A 148 14.83 -9.99 -11.36
N ARG A 149 13.51 -10.16 -11.33
CA ARG A 149 12.54 -9.10 -11.58
C ARG A 149 12.02 -8.61 -10.24
N SER A 150 11.88 -7.30 -10.09
CA SER A 150 11.26 -6.68 -8.92
C SER A 150 9.92 -6.04 -9.28
N PHE A 151 8.99 -6.08 -8.33
CA PHE A 151 7.76 -5.30 -8.35
C PHE A 151 7.55 -4.69 -6.98
N SER A 152 7.34 -3.36 -6.91
CA SER A 152 7.21 -2.65 -5.65
C SER A 152 5.98 -1.76 -5.60
N ALA A 153 5.46 -1.53 -4.39
CA ALA A 153 4.36 -0.61 -4.15
C ALA A 153 4.52 0.07 -2.78
N THR A 154 4.01 1.30 -2.65
CA THR A 154 3.96 2.01 -1.36
C THR A 154 2.62 1.68 -0.71
N VAL A 155 2.66 1.06 0.47
CA VAL A 155 1.49 0.51 1.14
C VAL A 155 1.27 1.20 2.48
N PHE A 156 0.16 1.89 2.62
CA PHE A 156 -0.33 2.42 3.89
C PHE A 156 -1.01 1.32 4.69
N ASP A 157 -0.61 1.14 5.95
CA ASP A 157 -1.17 0.16 6.87
C ASP A 157 -2.18 0.81 7.82
N GLY A 158 -3.45 0.77 7.46
CA GLY A 158 -4.55 1.29 8.29
C GLY A 158 -4.93 0.41 9.47
N PHE A 159 -4.33 -0.77 9.68
CA PHE A 159 -4.51 -1.50 10.93
C PHE A 159 -3.66 -0.91 12.04
N ASN A 160 -2.42 -0.53 11.69
CA ASN A 160 -1.46 -0.01 12.66
C ASN A 160 -1.36 1.52 12.65
N SER A 161 -2.05 2.21 11.74
CA SER A 161 -2.08 3.67 11.70
C SER A 161 -3.28 4.26 12.44
N TRP A 162 -3.08 5.39 13.11
CA TRP A 162 -4.13 6.21 13.69
C TRP A 162 -3.79 7.70 13.58
N CYS A 163 -4.81 8.53 13.40
CA CYS A 163 -4.69 9.98 13.36
C CYS A 163 -5.82 10.60 14.17
N HIS A 164 -5.45 11.35 15.20
CA HIS A 164 -6.34 12.08 16.11
C HIS A 164 -6.22 13.59 15.93
N LEU A 165 -5.60 14.03 14.84
CA LEU A 165 -5.59 15.42 14.44
C LEU A 165 -7.01 15.87 14.07
N PRO A 166 -7.35 17.15 14.23
CA PRO A 166 -8.64 17.67 13.79
C PRO A 166 -8.86 17.41 12.30
N ASP A 167 -10.07 16.98 11.93
CA ASP A 167 -10.47 16.83 10.53
C ASP A 167 -10.57 18.20 9.86
N LYS A 168 -9.45 18.60 9.25
CA LYS A 168 -9.23 19.88 8.57
C LYS A 168 -8.38 19.61 7.34
N GLN A 169 -8.56 20.43 6.31
CA GLN A 169 -7.76 20.44 5.08
C GLN A 169 -6.25 20.36 5.33
N ARG A 170 -5.77 21.04 6.38
CA ARG A 170 -4.36 20.98 6.81
C ARG A 170 -3.89 19.57 7.19
N SER A 171 -4.73 18.80 7.87
CA SER A 171 -4.44 17.43 8.26
C SER A 171 -4.39 16.52 7.03
N ASP A 172 -5.30 16.71 6.08
CA ASP A 172 -5.26 15.99 4.79
C ASP A 172 -3.97 16.30 4.00
N VAL A 173 -3.55 17.57 3.95
CA VAL A 173 -2.28 17.97 3.31
C VAL A 173 -1.09 17.29 3.99
N LEU A 174 -1.03 17.29 5.33
CA LEU A 174 0.04 16.63 6.09
C LEU A 174 0.13 15.13 5.77
N LEU A 175 -1.02 14.45 5.81
CA LEU A 175 -1.11 13.00 5.55
C LEU A 175 -0.66 12.64 4.13
N ASN A 176 -1.08 13.41 3.13
CA ASN A 176 -0.73 13.11 1.75
C ASN A 176 0.72 13.46 1.43
N ILE A 177 1.28 14.55 1.98
CA ILE A 177 2.73 14.80 1.86
C ILE A 177 3.53 13.66 2.52
N TYR A 178 3.12 13.18 3.70
CA TYR A 178 3.76 12.04 4.35
C TYR A 178 3.78 10.81 3.42
N PHE A 179 2.64 10.44 2.85
CA PHE A 179 2.53 9.25 2.02
C PHE A 179 3.26 9.41 0.67
N ASP A 180 3.26 10.62 0.11
CA ASP A 180 4.04 10.97 -1.07
C ASP A 180 5.55 10.85 -0.81
N LEU A 181 6.05 11.24 0.37
CA LEU A 181 7.47 11.07 0.72
C LEU A 181 7.87 9.58 0.77
N CYS A 182 6.98 8.70 1.23
CA CYS A 182 7.21 7.26 1.15
C CYS A 182 7.32 6.78 -0.31
N GLU A 183 6.46 7.28 -1.19
CA GLU A 183 6.52 6.95 -2.62
C GLU A 183 7.81 7.46 -3.29
N VAL A 184 8.33 8.63 -2.88
CA VAL A 184 9.64 9.12 -3.35
C VAL A 184 10.74 8.11 -3.04
N GLU A 185 10.78 7.58 -1.82
CA GLU A 185 11.78 6.56 -1.45
C GLU A 185 11.55 5.23 -2.19
N ARG A 186 10.30 4.82 -2.41
CA ARG A 186 10.01 3.65 -3.24
C ARG A 186 10.54 3.81 -4.66
N ARG A 187 10.37 4.98 -5.30
CA ARG A 187 10.89 5.25 -6.66
C ARG A 187 12.41 5.18 -6.69
N ARG A 188 13.08 5.75 -5.69
CA ARG A 188 14.56 5.66 -5.56
C ARG A 188 15.02 4.21 -5.40
N MET A 189 14.34 3.44 -4.55
CA MET A 189 14.57 2.01 -4.39
C MET A 189 14.40 1.26 -5.72
N GLN A 190 13.32 1.52 -6.46
CA GLN A 190 13.05 0.86 -7.73
C GLN A 190 14.15 1.12 -8.76
N VAL A 191 14.63 2.36 -8.87
CA VAL A 191 15.78 2.70 -9.73
C VAL A 191 17.04 1.91 -9.33
N ALA A 192 17.30 1.77 -8.02
CA ALA A 192 18.43 0.96 -7.56
C ALA A 192 18.26 -0.54 -7.87
N LEU A 193 17.03 -1.05 -7.88
CA LEU A 193 16.70 -2.44 -8.21
C LEU A 193 16.76 -2.76 -9.71
N GLU A 194 16.79 -1.75 -10.58
CA GLU A 194 16.95 -1.91 -12.03
C GLU A 194 18.42 -2.15 -12.44
N ALA A 195 19.37 -2.05 -11.51
CA ALA A 195 20.76 -2.36 -11.78
C ALA A 195 20.91 -3.83 -12.23
N PRO A 196 21.70 -4.10 -13.29
CA PRO A 196 21.85 -5.47 -13.79
C PRO A 196 22.66 -6.34 -12.83
N GLY A 197 22.35 -7.64 -12.79
CA GLY A 197 23.16 -8.64 -12.10
C GLY A 197 23.09 -8.62 -10.57
N LEU A 198 22.06 -8.00 -9.99
CA LEU A 198 21.89 -7.98 -8.54
C LEU A 198 21.67 -9.40 -7.97
N SER A 199 22.33 -9.68 -6.84
CA SER A 199 22.03 -10.87 -6.04
C SER A 199 20.79 -10.64 -5.18
N LEU A 200 20.12 -11.72 -4.77
CA LEU A 200 18.98 -11.62 -3.86
C LEU A 200 19.34 -10.93 -2.54
N ASP A 201 20.54 -11.17 -2.01
CA ASP A 201 21.01 -10.51 -0.79
C ASP A 201 21.20 -8.99 -1.01
N ARG A 202 21.69 -8.58 -2.19
CA ARG A 202 21.79 -7.16 -2.50
C ARG A 202 20.41 -6.52 -2.69
N ILE A 203 19.47 -7.21 -3.30
CA ILE A 203 18.06 -6.75 -3.41
C ILE A 203 17.46 -6.52 -2.02
N ARG A 204 17.65 -7.46 -1.09
CA ARG A 204 17.22 -7.31 0.31
C ARG A 204 17.88 -6.13 1.01
N ALA A 205 19.18 -5.92 0.77
CA ALA A 205 19.89 -4.76 1.32
C ALA A 205 19.35 -3.43 0.78
N ILE A 206 19.11 -3.34 -0.53
CA ILE A 206 18.51 -2.14 -1.16
C ILE A 206 17.14 -1.83 -0.56
N HIS A 207 16.30 -2.86 -0.35
CA HIS A 207 15.01 -2.70 0.30
C HIS A 207 15.14 -2.17 1.74
N ALA A 208 16.01 -2.77 2.55
CA ALA A 208 16.24 -2.33 3.93
C ALA A 208 16.83 -0.91 4.02
N GLU A 209 17.73 -0.55 3.10
CA GLU A 209 18.29 0.80 2.95
C GLU A 209 17.17 1.81 2.65
N ALA A 210 16.22 1.46 1.76
CA ALA A 210 15.09 2.31 1.41
C ALA A 210 14.08 2.47 2.54
N GLU A 211 13.75 1.39 3.27
CA GLU A 211 12.91 1.45 4.48
C GLU A 211 13.51 2.39 5.53
N THR A 212 14.82 2.28 5.78
CA THR A 212 15.54 3.16 6.72
C THR A 212 15.52 4.62 6.26
N ALA A 213 15.71 4.86 4.96
CA ALA A 213 15.66 6.21 4.38
C ALA A 213 14.26 6.82 4.48
N MET A 214 13.22 6.02 4.21
CA MET A 214 11.81 6.41 4.37
C MET A 214 11.51 6.80 5.80
N GLU A 215 11.81 5.94 6.78
CA GLU A 215 11.59 6.22 8.20
C GLU A 215 12.29 7.50 8.66
N ARG A 216 13.54 7.72 8.21
CA ARG A 216 14.28 8.94 8.52
C ARG A 216 13.62 10.18 7.93
N ASN A 217 13.23 10.14 6.65
CA ASN A 217 12.69 11.30 5.94
C ASN A 217 11.29 11.66 6.45
N THR A 218 10.43 10.67 6.69
CA THR A 218 9.10 10.91 7.25
C THR A 218 9.16 11.38 8.70
N SER A 219 10.09 10.86 9.50
CA SER A 219 10.33 11.35 10.87
C SER A 219 10.84 12.79 10.89
N ALA A 220 11.74 13.15 9.97
CA ALA A 220 12.21 14.53 9.82
C ALA A 220 11.06 15.45 9.42
N PHE A 221 10.26 15.05 8.42
CA PHE A 221 9.07 15.79 7.99
C PHE A 221 8.10 16.07 9.14
N LEU A 222 7.71 15.05 9.91
CA LEU A 222 6.77 15.24 11.02
C LEU A 222 7.33 16.18 12.10
N LYS A 223 8.64 16.09 12.39
CA LYS A 223 9.30 16.99 13.35
C LYS A 223 9.37 18.42 12.84
N ASP A 224 9.88 18.63 11.63
CA ASP A 224 10.07 19.95 11.02
C ASP A 224 8.76 20.71 10.87
N THR A 225 7.68 19.99 10.53
CA THR A 225 6.35 20.60 10.35
C THR A 225 5.60 20.77 11.65
N HIS A 226 6.17 20.35 12.79
CA HIS A 226 5.49 20.26 14.07
C HIS A 226 4.12 19.56 13.93
N TYR A 227 4.12 18.38 13.31
CA TYR A 227 2.91 17.59 13.03
C TYR A 227 1.83 18.40 12.29
N GLY A 228 2.27 19.24 11.34
CA GLY A 228 1.43 20.08 10.49
C GLY A 228 1.05 21.44 11.08
N ALA A 229 1.58 21.84 12.24
CA ALA A 229 1.39 23.19 12.75
C ALA A 229 2.19 24.25 11.98
N ASP A 230 3.37 23.91 11.44
CA ASP A 230 4.19 24.80 10.62
C ASP A 230 3.88 24.63 9.12
N GLN A 231 3.11 25.58 8.58
CA GLN A 231 2.71 25.57 7.18
C GLN A 231 3.87 25.90 6.23
N GLN A 232 4.85 26.69 6.65
CA GLN A 232 6.00 27.03 5.80
C GLN A 232 6.91 25.83 5.64
N ALA A 233 7.17 25.08 6.72
CA ALA A 233 7.86 23.81 6.66
C ALA A 233 7.11 22.82 5.77
N MET A 234 5.77 22.70 5.91
CA MET A 234 4.99 21.81 5.04
C MET A 234 5.12 22.18 3.56
N LYS A 235 5.14 23.47 3.22
CA LYS A 235 5.36 23.91 1.83
C LYS A 235 6.72 23.49 1.29
N HIS A 236 7.78 23.60 2.10
CA HIS A 236 9.11 23.14 1.71
C HIS A 236 9.13 21.65 1.33
N TRP A 237 8.50 20.81 2.16
CA TRP A 237 8.39 19.38 1.89
C TRP A 237 7.46 19.07 0.70
N ASN A 238 6.38 19.84 0.53
CA ASN A 238 5.53 19.72 -0.66
C ASN A 238 6.27 20.11 -1.94
N ASP A 239 7.20 21.06 -1.91
CA ASP A 239 8.01 21.41 -3.08
C ASP A 239 8.93 20.25 -3.50
N LEU A 240 9.47 19.49 -2.55
CA LEU A 240 10.16 18.23 -2.82
C LEU A 240 9.21 17.24 -3.50
N VAL A 241 8.04 16.98 -2.91
CA VAL A 241 7.02 16.08 -3.50
C VAL A 241 6.63 16.52 -4.91
N ARG A 242 6.44 17.82 -5.14
CA ARG A 242 6.09 18.36 -6.45
C ARG A 242 7.18 18.13 -7.48
N ARG A 243 8.45 18.28 -7.08
CA ARG A 243 9.59 18.02 -7.96
C ARG A 243 9.72 16.54 -8.33
N GLU A 244 9.56 15.64 -7.36
CA GLU A 244 9.82 14.21 -7.54
C GLU A 244 8.62 13.44 -8.13
N LEU A 245 7.40 13.85 -7.78
CA LEU A 245 6.16 13.15 -8.14
C LEU A 245 5.22 13.96 -9.04
N GLY A 246 5.44 15.28 -9.18
CA GLY A 246 4.53 16.16 -9.92
C GLY A 246 3.25 16.51 -9.15
N VAL A 247 3.17 16.17 -7.87
CA VAL A 247 1.98 16.34 -7.01
C VAL A 247 2.10 17.62 -6.19
N ASP A 248 1.02 18.40 -6.13
CA ASP A 248 0.95 19.61 -5.31
C ASP A 248 -0.23 19.52 -4.32
N ASN A 249 0.05 19.03 -3.12
CA ASN A 249 -0.99 18.75 -2.12
C ASN A 249 -1.73 20.02 -1.68
N PHE A 250 -1.06 21.17 -1.67
CA PHE A 250 -1.69 22.47 -1.36
C PHE A 250 -2.64 22.98 -2.45
N LYS A 251 -2.60 22.42 -3.66
CA LYS A 251 -3.59 22.72 -4.71
C LYS A 251 -4.77 21.75 -4.72
N ILE A 252 -4.55 20.53 -4.23
CA ILE A 252 -5.58 19.49 -4.21
C ILE A 252 -6.55 19.70 -3.05
N PHE A 253 -6.01 20.01 -1.88
CA PHE A 253 -6.77 20.23 -0.66
C PHE A 253 -6.89 21.71 -0.40
#